data_AF-F0VID7-F1
#
_entry.id   AF-F0VID7-F1
#
_cell.length_a   1.000
_cell.length_b   1.000
_cell.length_c   1.000
_cell.angle_alpha   90.00
_cell.angle_beta   90.00
_cell.angle_gamma   90.00
#
_symmetry.space_group_name_H-M   'P 1'
#
loop_
_entity.id
_entity.type
_entity.pdbx_description
1 polymer ?
#
loop_
_entity_poly.entity_id
_entity_poly.type
_entity_poly.pdbx_seq_one_letter_code
_entity_poly.pdbx_strand_id
1 'polypeptide(L)'
;MGGACTKNRARLPKRRTAQELADKQRREQEALAEEERQKMKEVAEQRRQTEIDREEDSRLQDEEETALARQQQEEAEKKKQEEGRRVAEEEAKQEAERKQAEEAERKQAEEAERKQAEEAERKQAEEAERKQAEEAERKRAEEAERKRAEEAERKQAEEVEKRRREQEQEVRRRLEEGASAARRAEEEAARRQKEETERRRREEEEEAEHRRKLLEDDSDEYASDSLDDSQEYEQTDSAASSPATVSSRASRPVTGATPQRRSRKSHGANMKVVHKTARIVSHHCGCELEPQHDDLTCPVCEFTDMGDVPLLR
;
A
#
# COMPACT_ATOMS: atom_id res chain seq x y z
N MET A 1 74.89 -83.13 -165.93
CA MET A 1 73.59 -83.33 -165.25
C MET A 1 73.74 -82.71 -163.86
N GLY A 2 73.53 -81.41 -163.64
CA GLY A 2 72.24 -80.74 -163.74
C GLY A 2 71.47 -81.01 -162.44
N GLY A 3 71.54 -80.09 -161.47
CA GLY A 3 70.86 -80.25 -160.18
C GLY A 3 71.16 -79.12 -159.19
N ALA A 4 70.70 -77.91 -159.52
CA ALA A 4 70.65 -76.78 -158.60
C ALA A 4 69.49 -76.91 -157.63
N CYS A 5 69.69 -76.64 -156.33
CA CYS A 5 68.69 -75.99 -155.46
C CYS A 5 69.34 -75.55 -154.14
N THR A 6 69.64 -74.26 -154.01
CA THR A 6 68.84 -73.24 -153.29
C THR A 6 69.12 -73.19 -151.78
N LYS A 7 70.28 -72.59 -151.50
CA LYS A 7 70.58 -71.69 -150.37
C LYS A 7 69.39 -71.44 -149.42
N ASN A 8 69.51 -71.94 -148.19
CA ASN A 8 68.82 -71.44 -147.01
C ASN A 8 69.08 -69.93 -146.88
N ARG A 9 68.16 -69.12 -147.42
CA ARG A 9 68.19 -67.67 -147.33
C ARG A 9 67.62 -67.31 -145.96
N ALA A 10 68.49 -67.25 -144.95
CA ALA A 10 68.15 -66.69 -143.65
C ALA A 10 67.44 -65.36 -143.89
N ARG A 11 66.17 -65.26 -143.44
CA ARG A 11 65.39 -64.02 -143.54
C ARG A 11 66.11 -62.99 -142.66
N LEU A 12 66.91 -62.13 -143.29
CA LEU A 12 67.47 -60.96 -142.64
C LEU A 12 66.31 -60.17 -142.01
N PRO A 13 66.39 -59.79 -140.73
CA PRO A 13 65.33 -59.02 -140.10
C PRO A 13 65.14 -57.73 -140.90
N LYS A 14 63.90 -57.46 -141.32
CA LYS A 14 63.56 -56.21 -142.00
C LYS A 14 63.95 -55.06 -141.05
N ARG A 15 64.95 -54.27 -141.43
CA ARG A 15 65.28 -53.03 -140.71
C ARG A 15 64.04 -52.14 -140.79
N ARG A 16 63.50 -51.76 -139.64
CA ARG A 16 62.36 -50.84 -139.54
C ARG A 16 62.69 -49.55 -140.28
N THR A 17 61.70 -48.99 -140.97
CA THR A 17 61.89 -47.71 -141.65
C THR A 17 62.05 -46.61 -140.59
N ALA A 18 62.76 -45.52 -140.92
CA ALA A 18 62.93 -44.39 -139.98
C ALA A 18 61.57 -43.86 -139.47
N GLN A 19 60.53 -43.98 -140.29
CA GLN A 19 59.16 -43.57 -139.98
C GLN A 19 58.50 -44.48 -138.93
N GLU A 20 58.67 -45.81 -139.01
CA GLU A 20 58.16 -46.76 -138.01
C GLU A 20 58.82 -46.60 -136.63
N LEU A 21 60.09 -46.23 -136.59
CA LEU A 21 60.81 -45.90 -135.35
C LEU A 21 60.29 -44.60 -134.73
N ALA A 22 60.06 -43.56 -135.54
CA ALA A 22 59.50 -42.29 -135.09
C ALA A 22 58.06 -42.44 -134.57
N ASP A 23 57.22 -43.22 -135.24
CA ASP A 23 55.85 -43.49 -134.78
C ASP A 23 55.81 -44.32 -133.49
N LYS A 24 56.72 -45.27 -133.33
CA LYS A 24 56.88 -46.00 -132.07
C LYS A 24 57.31 -45.06 -130.93
N GLN A 25 58.30 -44.19 -131.18
CA GLN A 25 58.74 -43.19 -130.20
C GLN A 25 57.62 -42.23 -129.83
N ARG A 26 56.80 -41.78 -130.79
CA ARG A 26 55.62 -40.93 -130.52
C ARG A 26 54.59 -41.63 -129.64
N ARG A 27 54.27 -42.91 -129.91
CA ARG A 27 53.35 -43.69 -129.08
C ARG A 27 53.89 -43.94 -127.68
N GLU A 28 55.18 -44.20 -127.54
CA GLU A 28 55.84 -44.33 -126.23
C GLU A 28 55.80 -43.01 -125.46
N GLN A 29 56.06 -41.87 -126.12
CA GLN A 29 55.97 -40.54 -125.52
C GLN A 29 54.52 -40.18 -125.13
N GLU A 30 53.53 -40.55 -125.94
CA GLU A 30 52.10 -40.35 -125.65
C GLU A 30 51.63 -41.21 -124.48
N ALA A 31 52.09 -42.47 -124.40
CA ALA A 31 51.80 -43.37 -123.29
C ALA A 31 52.44 -42.88 -121.98
N LEU A 32 53.68 -42.39 -122.02
CA LEU A 32 54.32 -41.77 -120.85
C LEU A 32 53.57 -40.50 -120.42
N ALA A 33 53.14 -39.66 -121.36
CA ALA A 33 52.34 -38.48 -121.05
C ALA A 33 50.96 -38.82 -120.48
N GLU A 34 50.34 -39.93 -120.91
CA GLU A 34 49.10 -40.44 -120.32
C GLU A 34 49.33 -40.99 -118.91
N GLU A 35 50.41 -41.73 -118.67
CA GLU A 35 50.81 -42.21 -117.35
C GLU A 35 51.09 -41.04 -116.39
N GLU A 36 51.80 -40.00 -116.83
CA GLU A 36 52.02 -38.79 -116.02
C GLU A 36 50.71 -38.05 -115.74
N ARG A 37 49.78 -37.98 -116.70
CA ARG A 37 48.44 -37.43 -116.47
C ARG A 37 47.65 -38.25 -115.46
N GLN A 38 47.75 -39.58 -115.48
CA GLN A 38 47.10 -40.46 -114.50
C GLN A 38 47.70 -40.24 -113.10
N LYS A 39 49.03 -40.21 -112.98
CA LYS A 39 49.72 -39.90 -111.71
C LYS A 39 49.34 -38.52 -111.16
N MET A 40 49.25 -37.49 -112.02
CA MET A 40 48.81 -36.16 -111.60
C MET A 40 47.35 -36.15 -111.12
N LYS A 41 46.46 -36.94 -111.74
CA LYS A 41 45.07 -37.10 -111.27
C LYS A 41 45.02 -37.81 -109.91
N GLU A 42 45.78 -38.88 -109.73
CA GLU A 42 45.86 -39.62 -108.47
C GLU A 42 46.42 -38.75 -107.34
N VAL A 43 47.49 -37.98 -107.60
CA VAL A 43 48.03 -37.02 -106.63
C VAL A 43 47.04 -35.90 -106.32
N ALA A 44 46.27 -35.43 -107.30
CA ALA A 44 45.22 -34.44 -107.08
C ALA A 44 44.06 -35.01 -106.25
N GLU A 45 43.69 -36.27 -106.45
CA GLU A 45 42.68 -36.98 -105.66
C GLU A 45 43.16 -37.23 -104.23
N GLN A 46 44.40 -37.68 -104.06
CA GLN A 46 45.03 -37.82 -102.74
C GLN A 46 45.05 -36.48 -101.99
N ARG A 47 45.40 -35.37 -102.66
CA ARG A 47 45.35 -34.03 -102.04
C ARG A 47 43.94 -33.66 -101.59
N ARG A 48 42.93 -33.89 -102.42
CA ARG A 48 41.53 -33.65 -102.04
C ARG A 48 41.11 -34.49 -100.85
N GLN A 49 41.49 -35.77 -100.83
CA GLN A 49 41.17 -36.63 -99.70
C GLN A 49 41.84 -36.13 -98.42
N THR A 50 43.12 -35.74 -98.46
CA THR A 50 43.78 -35.18 -97.27
C THR A 50 43.20 -33.84 -96.80
N GLU A 51 42.63 -33.04 -97.71
CA GLU A 51 41.92 -31.81 -97.36
C GLU A 51 40.60 -32.13 -96.66
N ILE A 52 39.83 -33.10 -97.18
CA ILE A 52 38.59 -33.57 -96.56
C ILE A 52 38.86 -34.15 -95.17
N ASP A 53 39.84 -35.04 -95.02
CA ASP A 53 40.18 -35.66 -93.73
C ASP A 53 40.59 -34.58 -92.71
N ARG A 54 41.32 -33.55 -93.14
CA ARG A 54 41.72 -32.42 -92.28
C ARG A 54 40.53 -31.55 -91.87
N GLU A 55 39.57 -31.32 -92.77
CA GLU A 55 38.33 -30.61 -92.45
C GLU A 55 37.46 -31.42 -91.50
N GLU A 56 37.37 -32.74 -91.66
CA GLU A 56 36.65 -33.63 -90.74
C GLU A 56 37.30 -33.63 -89.35
N ASP A 57 38.63 -33.75 -89.25
CA ASP A 57 39.35 -33.66 -87.97
C ASP A 57 39.10 -32.32 -87.26
N SER A 58 39.11 -31.20 -88.00
CA SER A 58 38.80 -29.88 -87.45
C SER A 58 37.37 -29.81 -86.92
N ARG A 59 36.40 -30.38 -87.65
CA ARG A 59 35.00 -30.41 -87.21
C ARG A 59 34.80 -31.26 -85.96
N LEU A 60 35.47 -32.40 -85.87
CA LEU A 60 35.42 -33.26 -84.69
C LEU A 60 36.03 -32.57 -83.47
N GLN A 61 37.12 -31.80 -83.64
CA GLN A 61 37.70 -30.98 -82.58
C GLN A 61 36.74 -29.89 -82.09
N ASP A 62 36.08 -29.18 -83.00
CA ASP A 62 35.07 -28.17 -82.65
C ASP A 62 33.86 -28.81 -81.92
N GLU A 63 33.41 -29.98 -82.37
CA GLU A 63 32.33 -30.74 -81.72
C GLU A 63 32.74 -31.22 -80.32
N GLU A 64 33.98 -31.68 -80.13
CA GLU A 64 34.51 -32.07 -78.82
C GLU A 64 34.63 -30.87 -77.88
N GLU A 65 35.17 -29.75 -78.35
CA GLU A 65 35.30 -28.52 -77.55
C GLU A 65 33.93 -28.00 -77.12
N THR A 66 32.96 -27.96 -78.04
CA THR A 66 31.60 -27.53 -77.71
C THR A 66 30.88 -28.51 -76.77
N ALA A 67 31.14 -29.81 -76.87
CA ALA A 67 30.63 -30.80 -75.93
C ALA A 67 31.22 -30.63 -74.53
N LEU A 68 32.52 -30.40 -74.41
CA LEU A 68 33.20 -30.12 -73.14
C LEU A 68 32.70 -28.81 -72.51
N ALA A 69 32.51 -27.76 -73.31
CA ALA A 69 31.94 -26.50 -72.84
C ALA A 69 30.51 -26.68 -72.29
N ARG A 70 29.67 -27.48 -72.94
CA ARG A 70 28.32 -27.83 -72.45
C ARG A 70 28.37 -28.62 -71.14
N GLN A 71 29.26 -29.61 -71.03
CA GLN A 71 29.44 -30.37 -69.79
C GLN A 71 29.85 -29.46 -68.62
N GLN A 72 30.80 -28.55 -68.84
CA GLN A 72 31.24 -27.60 -67.82
C GLN A 72 30.12 -26.64 -67.39
N GLN A 73 29.29 -26.19 -68.35
CA GLN A 73 28.11 -25.37 -68.03
C GLN A 73 27.09 -26.14 -67.19
N GLU A 74 26.77 -27.38 -67.58
CA GLU A 74 25.81 -28.22 -66.85
C GLU A 74 26.31 -28.54 -65.43
N GLU A 75 27.60 -28.85 -65.26
CA GLU A 75 28.20 -29.05 -63.94
C GLU A 75 28.18 -27.79 -63.08
N ALA A 76 28.46 -26.62 -63.67
CA ALA A 76 28.38 -25.35 -62.98
C ALA A 76 26.94 -25.01 -62.54
N GLU A 77 25.94 -25.31 -63.37
CA GLU A 77 24.53 -25.13 -63.02
C GLU A 77 24.09 -26.10 -61.93
N LYS A 78 24.45 -27.38 -62.01
CA LYS A 78 24.18 -28.37 -60.95
C LYS A 78 24.79 -27.94 -59.62
N LYS A 79 26.03 -27.46 -59.63
CA LYS A 79 26.70 -26.98 -58.41
C LYS A 79 26.00 -25.78 -57.81
N LYS A 80 25.58 -24.80 -58.62
CA LYS A 80 24.80 -23.64 -58.17
C LYS A 80 23.44 -24.06 -57.59
N GLN A 81 22.76 -25.01 -58.23
CA GLN A 81 21.47 -25.51 -57.74
C GLN A 81 21.62 -26.27 -56.42
N GLU A 82 22.66 -27.09 -56.27
CA GLU A 82 22.95 -27.82 -55.04
C GLU A 82 23.30 -26.85 -53.90
N GLU A 83 24.15 -25.85 -54.17
CA GLU A 83 24.50 -24.82 -53.20
C GLU A 83 23.27 -24.01 -52.77
N GLY A 84 22.43 -23.57 -53.72
CA GLY A 84 21.17 -22.89 -53.41
C GLY A 84 20.22 -23.75 -52.56
N ARG A 85 20.15 -25.06 -52.82
CA ARG A 85 19.34 -25.99 -52.01
C ARG A 85 19.91 -26.17 -50.60
N ARG A 86 21.23 -26.26 -50.45
CA ARG A 86 21.89 -26.35 -49.13
C ARG A 86 21.66 -25.10 -48.30
N VAL A 87 21.81 -23.91 -48.89
CA VAL A 87 21.56 -22.64 -48.21
C VAL A 87 20.09 -22.54 -47.78
N ALA A 88 19.14 -22.86 -48.67
CA ALA A 88 17.72 -22.84 -48.33
C ALA A 88 17.36 -23.83 -47.22
N GLU A 89 17.97 -25.03 -47.21
CA GLU A 89 17.77 -26.01 -46.13
C GLU A 89 18.36 -25.53 -44.80
N GLU A 90 19.52 -24.88 -44.82
CA GLU A 90 20.15 -24.32 -43.63
C GLU A 90 19.37 -23.14 -43.07
N GLU A 91 18.92 -22.21 -43.91
CA GLU A 91 18.05 -21.10 -43.50
C GLU A 91 16.74 -21.60 -42.90
N ALA A 92 16.11 -22.61 -43.51
CA ALA A 92 14.88 -23.20 -42.97
C ALA A 92 15.09 -23.85 -41.59
N LYS A 93 16.23 -24.51 -41.37
CA LYS A 93 16.60 -25.07 -40.05
C LYS A 93 16.84 -23.97 -39.03
N GLN A 94 17.62 -22.94 -39.38
CA GLN A 94 17.89 -21.81 -38.49
C GLN A 94 16.61 -21.04 -38.14
N GLU A 95 15.70 -20.83 -39.09
CA GLU A 95 14.42 -20.17 -38.84
C GLU A 95 13.52 -21.02 -37.92
N ALA A 96 13.47 -22.33 -38.13
CA ALA A 96 12.74 -23.25 -37.25
C ALA A 96 13.31 -23.24 -35.83
N GLU A 97 14.63 -23.25 -35.67
CA GLU A 97 15.29 -23.20 -34.36
C GLU A 97 15.04 -21.86 -33.66
N ARG A 98 15.14 -20.73 -34.39
CA ARG A 98 14.80 -19.40 -33.86
C ARG A 98 13.35 -19.32 -33.38
N LYS A 99 12.40 -19.83 -34.16
CA LYS A 99 10.98 -19.87 -33.77
C LYS A 99 10.76 -20.72 -32.52
N GLN A 100 11.42 -21.86 -32.41
CA GLN A 100 11.33 -22.70 -31.21
C GLN A 100 11.92 -22.01 -29.97
N ALA A 101 13.06 -21.34 -30.12
CA ALA A 101 13.69 -20.59 -29.04
C ALA A 101 12.82 -19.41 -28.58
N GLU A 102 12.29 -18.62 -29.53
CA GLU A 102 11.41 -17.49 -29.25
C GLU A 102 10.09 -17.94 -28.58
N GLU A 103 9.48 -19.03 -29.05
CA GLU A 103 8.27 -19.58 -28.44
C GLU A 103 8.54 -20.09 -27.01
N ALA A 104 9.70 -20.72 -26.77
CA ALA A 104 10.11 -21.17 -25.44
C ALA A 104 10.36 -19.99 -24.49
N GLU A 105 11.04 -18.93 -24.95
CA GLU A 105 11.27 -17.71 -24.17
C GLU A 105 9.95 -17.01 -23.85
N ARG A 106 9.06 -16.86 -24.83
CA ARG A 106 7.73 -16.27 -24.63
C ARG A 106 6.92 -17.05 -23.60
N LYS A 107 6.94 -18.39 -23.63
CA LYS A 107 6.25 -19.22 -22.62
C LYS A 107 6.85 -19.04 -21.23
N GLN A 108 8.18 -18.97 -21.10
CA GLN A 108 8.83 -18.73 -19.82
C GLN A 108 8.49 -17.34 -19.26
N ALA A 109 8.49 -16.30 -20.10
CA ALA A 109 8.11 -14.95 -19.71
C ALA A 109 6.64 -14.87 -19.28
N GLU A 110 5.73 -15.46 -20.05
CA GLU A 110 4.29 -15.49 -19.74
C GLU A 110 4.00 -16.28 -18.44
N GLU A 111 4.69 -17.40 -18.21
CA GLU A 111 4.55 -18.17 -16.97
C GLU A 111 5.13 -17.42 -15.75
N ALA A 112 6.24 -16.70 -15.93
CA ALA A 112 6.83 -15.87 -14.87
C ALA A 112 5.91 -14.69 -14.51
N GLU A 113 5.34 -14.00 -15.50
CA GLU A 113 4.38 -12.91 -15.29
C GLU A 113 3.11 -13.43 -14.58
N ARG A 114 2.56 -14.56 -15.04
CA ARG A 114 1.39 -15.18 -14.40
C ARG A 114 1.65 -15.56 -12.95
N LYS A 115 2.82 -16.13 -12.63
CA LYS A 115 3.21 -16.44 -11.25
C LYS A 115 3.34 -15.19 -10.38
N GLN A 116 3.93 -14.12 -10.91
CA GLN A 116 4.04 -12.85 -10.16
C GLN A 116 2.67 -12.21 -9.90
N ALA A 117 1.77 -12.23 -10.89
CA ALA A 117 0.41 -11.72 -10.74
C ALA A 117 -0.38 -12.55 -9.71
N GLU A 118 -0.32 -13.89 -9.81
CA GLU A 118 -1.01 -14.81 -8.89
C GLU A 118 -0.48 -14.67 -7.44
N GLU A 119 0.84 -14.52 -7.26
CA GLU A 119 1.44 -14.31 -5.94
C GLU A 119 1.08 -12.93 -5.35
N ALA A 120 1.00 -11.88 -6.18
CA ALA A 120 0.58 -10.55 -5.75
C ALA A 120 -0.90 -10.53 -5.34
N GLU A 121 -1.78 -11.18 -6.11
CA GLU A 121 -3.20 -11.30 -5.78
C GLU A 121 -3.40 -12.10 -4.48
N ARG A 122 -2.69 -13.22 -4.32
CA ARG A 122 -2.74 -14.04 -3.09
C ARG A 122 -2.27 -13.24 -1.88
N LYS A 123 -1.20 -12.46 -1.99
CA LYS A 123 -0.72 -11.59 -0.88
C LYS A 123 -1.74 -10.52 -0.52
N GLN A 124 -2.38 -9.87 -1.51
CA GLN A 124 -3.41 -8.87 -1.24
C GLN A 124 -4.65 -9.48 -0.58
N ALA A 125 -5.09 -10.65 -1.02
CA ALA A 125 -6.21 -11.36 -0.41
C ALA A 125 -5.91 -11.79 1.03
N GLU A 126 -4.73 -12.37 1.28
CA GLU A 126 -4.30 -12.81 2.60
C GLU A 126 -4.13 -11.63 3.57
N GLU A 127 -3.58 -10.50 3.11
CA GLU A 127 -3.45 -9.28 3.92
C GLU A 127 -4.81 -8.65 4.23
N ALA A 128 -5.75 -8.66 3.27
CA ALA A 128 -7.11 -8.16 3.48
C ALA A 128 -7.88 -9.03 4.49
N GLU A 129 -7.78 -10.36 4.39
CA GLU A 129 -8.39 -11.28 5.34
C GLU A 129 -7.80 -11.11 6.76
N ARG A 130 -6.48 -11.00 6.87
CA ARG A 130 -5.80 -10.76 8.15
C ARG A 130 -6.23 -9.44 8.78
N LYS A 131 -6.34 -8.35 8.01
CA LYS A 131 -6.82 -7.05 8.49
C LYS A 131 -8.26 -7.13 8.99
N GLN A 132 -9.14 -7.83 8.27
CA GLN A 132 -10.54 -7.99 8.69
C GLN A 132 -10.66 -8.83 9.97
N ALA A 133 -9.87 -9.89 10.11
CA ALA A 133 -9.83 -10.72 11.31
C ALA A 133 -9.30 -9.93 12.52
N GLU A 134 -8.20 -9.19 12.36
CA GLU A 134 -7.60 -8.36 13.40
C GLU A 134 -8.52 -7.21 13.84
N GLU A 135 -9.20 -6.55 12.91
CA GLU A 135 -10.17 -5.49 13.24
C GLU A 135 -11.41 -6.06 13.96
N ALA A 136 -11.89 -7.25 13.56
CA ALA A 136 -12.99 -7.93 14.24
C ALA A 136 -12.61 -8.37 15.66
N GLU A 137 -11.39 -8.87 15.86
CA GLU A 137 -10.88 -9.23 17.18
C GLU A 137 -10.73 -7.99 18.08
N ARG A 138 -10.13 -6.92 17.55
CA ARG A 138 -9.98 -5.64 18.26
C ARG A 138 -11.33 -5.07 18.68
N LYS A 139 -12.33 -5.06 17.81
CA LYS A 139 -13.70 -4.61 18.14
C LYS A 139 -14.33 -5.45 19.25
N ARG A 140 -14.18 -6.78 19.21
CA ARG A 140 -14.69 -7.67 20.27
C ARG A 140 -13.99 -7.45 21.60
N ALA A 141 -12.67 -7.25 21.60
CA ALA A 141 -11.91 -6.96 22.80
C ALA A 141 -12.30 -5.61 23.41
N GLU A 142 -12.39 -4.55 22.59
CA GLU A 142 -12.78 -3.21 23.01
C GLU A 142 -14.23 -3.17 23.55
N GLU A 143 -15.16 -3.88 22.91
CA GLU A 143 -16.54 -3.98 23.41
C GLU A 143 -16.63 -4.75 24.73
N ALA A 144 -15.84 -5.83 24.89
CA ALA A 144 -15.78 -6.59 26.13
C ALA A 144 -15.16 -5.77 27.29
N GLU A 145 -14.11 -5.00 27.01
CA GLU A 145 -13.50 -4.10 27.99
C GLU A 145 -14.48 -2.99 28.40
N ARG A 146 -15.14 -2.34 27.42
CA ARG A 146 -16.15 -1.31 27.68
C ARG A 146 -17.30 -1.85 28.54
N LYS A 147 -17.81 -3.05 28.25
CA LYS A 147 -18.87 -3.69 29.06
C LYS A 147 -18.41 -3.95 30.49
N ARG A 148 -17.17 -4.42 30.70
CA ARG A 148 -16.61 -4.65 32.04
C ARG A 148 -16.43 -3.34 32.82
N ALA A 149 -15.96 -2.29 32.16
CA ALA A 149 -15.79 -0.96 32.76
C ALA A 149 -17.15 -0.36 33.16
N GLU A 150 -18.14 -0.42 32.27
CA GLU A 150 -19.50 0.09 32.52
C GLU A 150 -20.20 -0.69 33.65
N GLU A 151 -20.04 -2.02 33.71
CA GLU A 151 -20.58 -2.83 34.80
C GLU A 151 -19.89 -2.53 36.15
N ALA A 152 -18.58 -2.30 36.14
CA ALA A 152 -17.83 -1.91 37.33
C ALA A 152 -18.24 -0.53 37.84
N GLU A 153 -18.39 0.45 36.94
CA GLU A 153 -18.86 1.80 37.28
C GLU A 153 -20.29 1.76 37.82
N ARG A 154 -21.19 1.00 37.18
CA ARG A 154 -22.57 0.81 37.65
C ARG A 154 -22.61 0.20 39.04
N LYS A 155 -21.79 -0.83 39.33
CA LYS A 155 -21.69 -1.43 40.67
C LYS A 155 -21.18 -0.45 41.71
N GLN A 156 -20.16 0.34 41.39
CA GLN A 156 -19.64 1.38 42.30
C GLN A 156 -20.69 2.47 42.57
N ALA A 157 -21.39 2.94 41.53
CA ALA A 157 -22.46 3.92 41.68
C ALA A 157 -23.61 3.39 42.55
N GLU A 158 -24.01 2.13 42.35
CA GLU A 158 -25.05 1.47 43.14
C GLU A 158 -24.63 1.28 44.61
N GLU A 159 -23.37 0.91 44.89
CA GLU A 159 -22.85 0.84 46.26
C GLU A 159 -22.79 2.21 46.95
N VAL A 160 -22.37 3.26 46.24
CA VAL A 160 -22.35 4.63 46.77
C VAL A 160 -23.77 5.10 47.08
N GLU A 161 -24.73 4.84 46.18
CA GLU A 161 -26.13 5.19 46.41
C GLU A 161 -26.71 4.41 47.60
N LYS A 162 -26.44 3.11 47.70
CA LYS A 162 -26.87 2.28 48.83
C LYS A 162 -26.29 2.80 50.15
N ARG A 163 -24.99 3.07 50.21
CA ARG A 163 -24.35 3.66 51.40
C ARG A 163 -24.95 5.01 51.77
N ARG A 164 -25.24 5.86 50.78
CA ARG A 164 -25.89 7.15 51.01
C ARG A 164 -27.29 6.97 51.59
N ARG A 165 -28.10 6.05 51.06
CA ARG A 165 -29.44 5.72 51.57
C ARG A 165 -29.37 5.16 53.00
N GLU A 166 -28.41 4.30 53.30
CA GLU A 166 -28.18 3.77 54.65
C GLU A 166 -27.80 4.88 55.64
N GLN A 167 -26.90 5.80 55.26
CA GLN A 167 -26.54 6.95 56.07
C GLN A 167 -27.73 7.88 56.34
N GLU A 168 -28.56 8.12 55.32
CA GLU A 168 -29.78 8.93 55.47
C GLU A 168 -30.79 8.27 56.41
N GLN A 169 -30.97 6.95 56.32
CA GLN A 169 -31.81 6.19 57.23
C GLN A 169 -31.27 6.22 58.67
N GLU A 170 -29.96 6.11 58.86
CA GLU A 170 -29.33 6.18 60.18
C GLU A 170 -29.53 7.56 60.82
N VAL A 171 -29.32 8.65 60.06
CA VAL A 171 -29.58 10.01 60.52
C VAL A 171 -31.05 10.17 60.90
N ARG A 172 -31.97 9.67 60.08
CA ARG A 172 -33.40 9.68 60.39
C ARG A 172 -33.71 8.94 61.70
N ARG A 173 -33.13 7.75 61.89
CA ARG A 173 -33.31 6.97 63.12
C ARG A 173 -32.79 7.71 64.35
N ARG A 174 -31.60 8.33 64.26
CA ARG A 174 -31.03 9.14 65.36
C ARG A 174 -31.88 10.35 65.70
N LEU A 175 -32.45 11.03 64.68
CA LEU A 175 -33.36 12.16 64.91
C LEU A 175 -34.65 11.72 65.58
N GLU A 176 -35.20 10.56 65.19
CA GLU A 176 -36.42 10.01 65.79
C GLU A 176 -36.19 9.53 67.23
N GLU A 177 -35.07 8.85 67.49
CA GLU A 177 -34.62 8.47 68.83
C GLU A 177 -34.40 9.71 69.71
N GLY A 178 -33.73 10.74 69.18
CA GLY A 178 -33.52 12.02 69.86
C GLY A 178 -34.84 12.74 70.18
N ALA A 179 -35.78 12.77 69.23
CA ALA A 179 -37.11 13.34 69.45
C ALA A 179 -37.91 12.53 70.49
N SER A 180 -37.81 11.20 70.49
CA SER A 180 -38.45 10.36 71.49
C SER A 180 -37.84 10.56 72.88
N ALA A 181 -36.53 10.74 72.98
CA ALA A 181 -35.86 11.04 74.25
C ALA A 181 -36.26 12.43 74.78
N ALA A 182 -36.33 13.44 73.90
CA ALA A 182 -36.80 14.78 74.26
C ALA A 182 -38.24 14.78 74.78
N ARG A 183 -39.15 14.05 74.12
CA ARG A 183 -40.54 13.89 74.60
C ARG A 183 -40.62 13.26 75.98
N ARG A 184 -39.82 12.21 76.25
CA ARG A 184 -39.76 11.58 77.58
C ARG A 184 -39.22 12.53 78.64
N ALA A 185 -38.19 13.31 78.32
CA ALA A 185 -37.61 14.30 79.24
C ALA A 185 -38.61 15.43 79.55
N GLU A 186 -39.37 15.90 78.56
CA GLU A 186 -40.43 16.89 78.75
C GLU A 186 -41.58 16.33 79.60
N GLU A 187 -42.03 15.11 79.33
CA GLU A 187 -43.06 14.42 80.12
C GLU A 187 -42.61 14.22 81.58
N GLU A 188 -41.37 13.79 81.79
CA GLU A 188 -40.79 13.63 83.13
C GLU A 188 -40.65 14.98 83.85
N ALA A 189 -40.19 16.02 83.16
CA ALA A 189 -40.10 17.37 83.72
C ALA A 189 -41.49 17.92 84.09
N ALA A 190 -42.49 17.71 83.25
CA ALA A 190 -43.87 18.09 83.53
C ALA A 190 -44.43 17.32 84.72
N ARG A 191 -44.10 16.03 84.87
CA ARG A 191 -44.47 15.24 86.05
C ARG A 191 -43.81 15.80 87.32
N ARG A 192 -42.52 16.11 87.29
CA ARG A 192 -41.81 16.72 88.43
C ARG A 192 -42.38 18.07 88.82
N GLN A 193 -42.73 18.91 87.83
CA GLN A 193 -43.39 20.20 88.10
C GLN A 193 -44.76 20.01 88.74
N LYS A 194 -45.55 19.03 88.28
CA LYS A 194 -46.85 18.70 88.90
C LYS A 194 -46.70 18.17 90.33
N GLU A 195 -45.74 17.29 90.58
CA GLU A 195 -45.44 16.78 91.92
C GLU A 195 -44.93 17.90 92.85
N GLU A 196 -44.12 18.83 92.34
CA GLU A 196 -43.66 20.00 93.09
C GLU A 196 -44.79 20.99 93.40
N THR A 197 -45.66 21.29 92.43
CA THR A 197 -46.81 22.18 92.67
C THR A 197 -47.81 21.56 93.64
N GLU A 198 -48.04 20.25 93.56
CA GLU A 198 -48.87 19.52 94.53
C GLU A 198 -48.23 19.54 95.92
N ARG A 199 -46.92 19.31 96.03
CA ARG A 199 -46.19 19.42 97.30
C ARG A 199 -46.29 20.83 97.89
N ARG A 200 -46.06 21.88 97.10
CA ARG A 200 -46.20 23.27 97.54
C ARG A 200 -47.62 23.58 97.99
N ARG A 201 -48.64 23.08 97.28
CA ARG A 201 -50.04 23.23 97.69
C ARG A 201 -50.31 22.53 99.01
N ARG A 202 -49.77 21.33 99.24
CA ARG A 202 -49.90 20.63 100.54
C ARG A 202 -49.19 21.39 101.66
N GLU A 203 -47.98 21.90 101.42
CA GLU A 203 -47.23 22.71 102.39
C GLU A 203 -47.97 24.03 102.70
N GLU A 204 -48.56 24.69 101.71
CA GLU A 204 -49.39 25.89 101.90
C GLU A 204 -50.69 25.57 102.63
N GLU A 205 -51.32 24.42 102.36
CA GLU A 205 -52.51 23.95 103.07
C GLU A 205 -52.19 23.60 104.54
N GLU A 206 -51.07 22.92 104.80
CA GLU A 206 -50.55 22.66 106.15
C GLU A 206 -50.17 23.95 106.89
N GLU A 207 -49.54 24.92 106.23
CA GLU A 207 -49.23 26.24 106.82
C GLU A 207 -50.51 27.03 107.10
N ALA A 208 -51.50 27.00 106.20
CA ALA A 208 -52.79 27.64 106.40
C ALA A 208 -53.56 27.00 107.56
N GLU A 209 -53.50 25.67 107.70
CA GLU A 209 -54.06 24.95 108.84
C GLU A 209 -53.35 25.34 110.14
N HIS A 210 -52.00 25.39 110.15
CA HIS A 210 -51.23 25.84 111.30
C HIS A 210 -51.55 27.30 111.69
N ARG A 211 -51.68 28.19 110.71
CA ARG A 211 -52.09 29.59 110.91
C ARG A 211 -53.51 29.70 111.47
N ARG A 212 -54.44 28.87 110.97
CA ARG A 212 -55.81 28.80 111.50
C ARG A 212 -55.79 28.36 112.96
N LYS A 213 -55.02 27.34 113.30
CA LYS A 213 -54.89 26.82 114.67
C LYS A 213 -54.35 27.86 115.63
N LEU A 214 -53.30 28.60 115.22
CA LEU A 214 -52.78 29.74 115.99
C LEU A 214 -53.85 30.83 116.22
N LEU A 215 -54.66 31.16 115.21
CA LEU A 215 -55.75 32.13 115.37
C LEU A 215 -56.88 31.62 116.27
N GLU A 216 -57.11 30.29 116.32
CA GLU A 216 -58.04 29.65 117.25
C GLU A 216 -57.49 29.74 118.69
N ASP A 217 -56.21 29.43 118.90
CA ASP A 217 -55.50 29.58 120.17
C ASP A 217 -55.47 31.06 120.65
N ASP A 218 -55.26 32.05 119.76
CA ASP A 218 -55.33 33.50 120.10
C ASP A 218 -56.77 33.97 120.42
N SER A 219 -57.80 33.33 119.84
CA SER A 219 -59.20 33.67 120.11
C SER A 219 -59.70 33.16 121.46
N ASP A 220 -59.06 32.14 122.02
CA ASP A 220 -59.36 31.60 123.35
C ASP A 220 -58.66 32.40 124.48
N GLU A 221 -57.72 33.30 124.17
CA GLU A 221 -56.95 34.09 125.16
C GLU A 221 -57.19 35.61 125.10
N TYR A 222 -57.96 36.12 124.13
CA TYR A 222 -58.29 37.56 124.06
C TYR A 222 -59.77 37.83 123.72
N ALA A 223 -60.67 37.12 124.39
CA ALA A 223 -62.06 37.54 124.59
C ALA A 223 -62.23 38.27 125.93
N SER A 224 -61.51 39.38 126.11
CA SER A 224 -61.85 40.43 127.09
C SER A 224 -61.09 41.73 126.79
N ASP A 225 -61.83 42.70 126.24
CA ASP A 225 -61.85 44.12 126.63
C ASP A 225 -61.61 45.17 125.52
N SER A 226 -62.59 46.09 125.47
CA SER A 226 -62.59 47.45 124.88
C SER A 226 -62.77 47.59 123.36
N LEU A 227 -63.99 47.86 122.85
CA LEU A 227 -64.75 49.12 122.85
C LEU A 227 -64.13 50.26 122.01
N ASP A 228 -64.85 50.58 120.92
CA ASP A 228 -65.29 51.91 120.47
C ASP A 228 -64.23 53.01 120.20
N ASP A 229 -63.98 53.32 118.92
CA ASP A 229 -63.86 54.71 118.47
C ASP A 229 -64.23 54.84 116.99
N SER A 230 -65.24 55.69 116.77
CA SER A 230 -65.83 56.02 115.47
C SER A 230 -64.98 57.03 114.71
N GLN A 231 -64.87 56.92 113.38
CA GLN A 231 -65.16 58.04 112.48
C GLN A 231 -65.09 57.73 110.97
N GLU A 232 -66.21 58.08 110.34
CA GLU A 232 -66.47 58.44 108.96
C GLU A 232 -65.32 59.22 108.28
N TYR A 233 -64.95 58.86 107.05
CA TYR A 233 -64.79 59.85 105.98
C TYR A 233 -64.90 59.19 104.60
N GLU A 234 -65.81 59.70 103.77
CA GLU A 234 -65.83 59.46 102.34
C GLU A 234 -64.78 60.33 101.62
N GLN A 235 -64.50 59.94 100.38
CA GLN A 235 -64.39 60.82 99.20
C GLN A 235 -62.99 61.09 98.60
N THR A 236 -62.96 60.87 97.27
CA THR A 236 -62.27 61.63 96.20
C THR A 236 -60.81 61.38 95.82
N ASP A 237 -60.69 60.91 94.58
CA ASP A 237 -59.94 61.50 93.44
C ASP A 237 -58.40 61.66 93.46
N SER A 238 -57.86 61.24 92.31
CA SER A 238 -56.87 61.95 91.49
C SER A 238 -55.36 61.84 91.76
N ALA A 239 -54.71 61.32 90.72
CA ALA A 239 -53.55 61.91 90.04
C ALA A 239 -52.12 61.76 90.61
N ALA A 240 -51.32 61.06 89.81
CA ALA A 240 -50.01 61.47 89.28
C ALA A 240 -48.83 61.71 90.25
N SER A 241 -47.76 60.93 90.08
CA SER A 241 -46.56 61.41 89.35
C SER A 241 -45.40 60.43 89.43
N SER A 242 -44.88 60.06 88.26
CA SER A 242 -43.48 59.66 88.04
C SER A 242 -42.53 60.86 88.31
N PRO A 243 -41.21 60.65 88.32
CA PRO A 243 -40.44 60.90 87.09
C PRO A 243 -39.38 59.80 86.84
N ALA A 244 -39.23 59.26 85.63
CA ALA A 244 -38.62 59.88 84.44
C ALA A 244 -37.11 60.14 84.67
N THR A 245 -36.19 59.57 83.89
CA THR A 245 -35.69 60.09 82.60
C THR A 245 -34.27 59.49 82.39
N VAL A 246 -33.66 59.31 81.21
CA VAL A 246 -33.98 59.58 79.81
C VAL A 246 -32.90 58.98 78.88
N SER A 247 -33.34 58.65 77.65
CA SER A 247 -32.76 59.02 76.33
C SER A 247 -31.37 58.52 75.92
N SER A 248 -31.09 58.19 74.65
CA SER A 248 -31.80 58.19 73.35
C SER A 248 -30.72 57.80 72.29
N ARG A 249 -30.92 57.57 70.98
CA ARG A 249 -31.97 57.88 70.01
C ARG A 249 -31.62 57.21 68.66
N ALA A 250 -32.66 56.86 67.87
CA ALA A 250 -32.82 56.97 66.40
C ALA A 250 -31.84 56.26 65.43
N SER A 251 -32.19 55.80 64.21
CA SER A 251 -33.37 55.95 63.34
C SER A 251 -33.36 54.90 62.20
N ARG A 252 -34.51 54.78 61.51
CA ARG A 252 -35.00 53.85 60.45
C ARG A 252 -34.32 54.09 59.04
N PRO A 253 -34.84 53.63 57.86
CA PRO A 253 -35.26 52.30 57.33
C PRO A 253 -34.77 51.96 55.86
N VAL A 254 -35.13 50.75 55.37
CA VAL A 254 -35.57 50.35 53.98
C VAL A 254 -34.58 50.19 52.78
N THR A 255 -34.91 49.17 51.96
CA THR A 255 -34.46 48.72 50.61
C THR A 255 -33.44 47.56 50.63
N GLY A 256 -33.55 46.45 49.89
CA GLY A 256 -34.37 46.12 48.73
C GLY A 256 -33.50 45.97 47.47
N ALA A 257 -32.96 44.78 47.18
CA ALA A 257 -32.51 44.37 45.84
C ALA A 257 -32.05 42.89 45.79
N THR A 258 -32.71 42.09 44.96
CA THR A 258 -32.23 40.82 44.37
C THR A 258 -31.65 41.11 42.95
N PRO A 259 -31.33 40.09 42.13
CA PRO A 259 -30.01 39.51 41.88
C PRO A 259 -29.40 39.94 40.52
N GLN A 260 -28.11 39.67 40.28
CA GLN A 260 -27.57 39.72 38.92
C GLN A 260 -26.71 38.50 38.56
N ARG A 261 -27.24 37.78 37.57
CA ARG A 261 -26.60 36.78 36.72
C ARG A 261 -25.89 37.51 35.57
N ARG A 262 -24.64 37.18 35.28
CA ARG A 262 -24.04 37.42 33.96
C ARG A 262 -23.26 36.20 33.47
N SER A 263 -23.25 36.12 32.15
CA SER A 263 -23.07 34.96 31.28
C SER A 263 -21.63 34.81 30.77
N ARG A 264 -21.31 33.56 30.40
CA ARG A 264 -20.18 33.01 29.61
C ARG A 264 -19.58 33.88 28.49
N LYS A 265 -18.25 33.76 28.30
CA LYS A 265 -17.43 33.61 27.04
C LYS A 265 -15.93 33.70 27.41
N SER A 266 -15.11 32.65 27.35
CA SER A 266 -14.49 31.90 26.22
C SER A 266 -13.27 32.58 25.57
N HIS A 267 -12.19 31.80 25.46
CA HIS A 267 -10.98 31.89 24.60
C HIS A 267 -9.85 32.87 24.95
N GLY A 268 -8.65 32.30 25.06
CA GLY A 268 -7.39 33.04 25.08
C GLY A 268 -6.21 32.24 25.62
N ALA A 269 -5.90 31.07 25.04
CA ALA A 269 -4.62 30.41 25.27
C ALA A 269 -3.51 31.29 24.69
N ASN A 270 -2.72 31.93 25.55
CA ASN A 270 -1.46 32.55 25.17
C ASN A 270 -0.43 31.43 24.93
N MET A 271 -0.34 30.91 23.71
CA MET A 271 0.84 30.18 23.24
C MET A 271 1.97 31.19 22.96
N LYS A 272 2.63 31.67 24.03
CA LYS A 272 3.97 32.24 23.89
C LYS A 272 4.98 31.10 23.88
N VAL A 273 5.25 30.60 22.67
CA VAL A 273 6.59 30.54 22.04
C VAL A 273 7.76 30.57 23.05
N VAL A 274 8.71 29.65 23.10
CA VAL A 274 9.11 28.52 22.25
C VAL A 274 10.01 27.66 23.14
N HIS A 275 9.81 26.33 23.17
CA HIS A 275 10.79 25.43 23.77
C HIS A 275 12.13 25.57 23.04
N LYS A 276 13.22 25.80 23.78
CA LYS A 276 14.62 25.86 23.29
C LYS A 276 15.16 24.51 22.77
N THR A 277 14.30 23.68 22.21
CA THR A 277 14.62 22.34 21.70
C THR A 277 14.00 22.07 20.33
N ALA A 278 13.66 23.10 19.56
CA ALA A 278 13.42 22.93 18.13
C ALA A 278 14.75 22.99 17.37
N ARG A 279 15.56 21.94 17.53
CA ARG A 279 16.57 21.58 16.53
C ARG A 279 15.82 20.96 15.37
N ILE A 280 15.40 21.78 14.41
CA ILE A 280 14.98 21.27 13.10
C ILE A 280 16.28 20.90 12.38
N VAL A 281 16.64 19.63 12.48
CA VAL A 281 17.61 18.98 11.58
C VAL A 281 16.77 18.03 10.73
N SER A 282 16.41 18.44 9.53
CA SER A 282 15.98 17.51 8.48
C SER A 282 17.24 16.89 7.88
N HIS A 283 17.55 15.66 8.29
CA HIS A 283 17.36 14.45 7.49
C HIS A 283 18.47 14.23 6.45
N HIS A 284 19.53 13.55 6.92
CA HIS A 284 20.09 12.35 6.29
C HIS A 284 20.15 12.38 4.75
N CYS A 285 21.23 12.91 4.16
CA CYS A 285 21.82 12.14 3.06
C CYS A 285 22.24 10.83 3.70
N GLY A 286 21.75 9.69 3.22
CA GLY A 286 22.02 8.36 3.77
C GLY A 286 23.47 7.90 3.56
N CYS A 287 24.42 8.82 3.73
CA CYS A 287 25.83 8.63 3.50
C CYS A 287 26.44 8.23 4.87
N GLU A 288 26.72 6.94 5.07
CA GLU A 288 27.51 6.47 6.22
C GLU A 288 28.96 6.93 6.03
N LEU A 289 29.28 8.17 6.39
CA LEU A 289 30.65 8.66 6.40
C LEU A 289 30.95 9.38 7.73
N GLU A 290 32.14 9.09 8.24
CA GLU A 290 32.75 9.54 9.49
C GLU A 290 32.65 11.06 9.73
N PRO A 291 32.89 11.55 10.98
CA PRO A 291 32.57 12.93 11.43
C PRO A 291 33.30 14.10 10.75
N GLN A 292 33.87 13.91 9.55
CA GLN A 292 34.50 14.91 8.69
C GLN A 292 33.84 14.94 7.29
N HIS A 293 32.51 15.00 7.23
CA HIS A 293 31.78 15.17 5.96
C HIS A 293 31.60 16.67 5.65
N ASP A 294 32.11 17.12 4.50
CA ASP A 294 31.91 18.47 3.98
C ASP A 294 30.83 18.48 2.89
N ASP A 295 29.72 19.18 3.15
CA ASP A 295 28.52 19.18 2.32
C ASP A 295 28.74 19.76 0.90
N LEU A 296 29.85 20.49 0.71
CA LEU A 296 30.25 21.12 -0.56
C LEU A 296 31.10 20.22 -1.47
N THR A 297 31.51 19.04 -1.01
CA THR A 297 32.36 18.11 -1.79
C THR A 297 31.73 16.72 -1.96
N CYS A 298 30.51 16.52 -1.45
CA CYS A 298 29.79 15.27 -1.62
C CYS A 298 29.05 15.26 -2.97
N PRO A 299 29.35 14.33 -3.89
CA PRO A 299 28.75 14.28 -5.23
C PRO A 299 27.24 13.96 -5.22
N VAL A 300 26.70 13.56 -4.07
CA VAL A 300 25.26 13.34 -3.86
C VAL A 300 24.55 14.64 -3.42
N CYS A 301 25.23 15.49 -2.63
CA CYS A 301 24.67 16.75 -2.13
C CYS A 301 24.81 17.91 -3.13
N GLU A 302 25.83 17.86 -4.00
CA GLU A 302 26.11 18.90 -5.01
C GLU A 302 24.95 19.10 -6.02
N PHE A 303 24.06 18.12 -6.16
CA PHE A 303 22.93 18.16 -7.09
C PHE A 303 21.57 18.54 -6.47
N THR A 304 21.50 18.75 -5.15
CA THR A 304 20.23 19.10 -4.49
C THR A 304 20.21 20.61 -4.21
N ASP A 305 19.71 21.38 -5.17
CA ASP A 305 19.52 22.82 -5.03
C ASP A 305 18.43 23.10 -3.98
N MET A 306 18.86 23.39 -2.75
CA MET A 306 17.98 23.72 -1.60
C MET A 306 17.39 25.16 -1.70
N GLY A 307 17.31 25.72 -2.92
CA GLY A 307 16.77 27.05 -3.18
C GLY A 307 15.23 27.14 -3.21
N ASP A 308 14.52 26.03 -3.42
CA ASP A 308 13.08 26.05 -3.74
C ASP A 308 12.21 25.32 -2.71
N VAL A 309 12.15 25.83 -1.47
CA VAL A 309 11.05 25.47 -0.56
C VAL A 309 10.30 26.74 -0.13
N PRO A 310 9.05 26.94 -0.57
CA PRO A 310 8.26 28.10 -0.19
C PRO A 310 7.83 27.97 1.27
N LEU A 311 8.26 28.93 2.10
CA LEU A 311 7.81 29.08 3.47
C LEU A 311 6.30 29.41 3.49
N LEU A 312 5.48 28.38 3.72
CA LEU A 312 4.06 28.53 4.06
C LEU A 312 3.90 28.53 5.59
N ARG A 313 3.61 29.73 6.10
CA ARG A 313 2.95 30.14 7.36
C ARG A 313 2.98 29.22 8.59
#